data_AF-A0A5S3X262-F1
#
_entry.id   AF-A0A5S3X262-F1
#
_cell.length_a   1.000
_cell.length_b   1.000
_cell.length_c   1.000
_cell.angle_alpha   90.00
_cell.angle_beta   90.00
_cell.angle_gamma   90.00
#
_symmetry.space_group_name_H-M   'P 1'
#
loop_
_entity.id
_entity.type
_entity.pdbx_description
1 polymer ?
#
loop_
_entity_poly.entity_id
_entity_poly.type
_entity_poly.pdbx_seq_one_letter_code
_entity_poly.pdbx_strand_id
1 'polypeptide(L)'
;MKYLLTALFILVLIGGCTSTSQSDPQIKNGYVQMQFDINEQGRPENIRIIESSHNGLFDQEAIRSLKEWKYNPKIENGAPVRQTNQKVQLDFDIKN
;
A
#
# COMPACT_ATOMS: atom_id res chain seq x y z
N MET A 1 24.01 -22.71 -48.09
CA MET A 1 23.05 -23.41 -48.98
C MET A 1 22.25 -24.39 -48.15
N LYS A 2 20.89 -24.30 -48.20
CA LYS A 2 19.87 -25.26 -47.71
C LYS A 2 19.94 -25.55 -46.19
N TYR A 3 18.91 -25.41 -45.35
CA TYR A 3 17.54 -25.95 -45.40
C TYR A 3 16.62 -25.00 -44.60
N LEU A 4 15.91 -24.06 -45.23
CA LEU A 4 14.48 -24.13 -45.57
C LEU A 4 13.64 -25.24 -44.90
N LEU A 5 12.65 -24.78 -44.11
CA LEU A 5 11.32 -25.37 -43.89
C LEU A 5 11.21 -26.74 -43.17
N THR A 6 10.84 -26.69 -41.88
CA THR A 6 9.89 -27.65 -41.30
C THR A 6 8.86 -26.86 -40.48
N ALA A 7 7.69 -26.66 -41.07
CA ALA A 7 6.47 -26.22 -40.41
C ALA A 7 5.68 -27.46 -39.95
N LEU A 8 5.19 -27.45 -38.70
CA LEU A 8 3.92 -28.03 -38.22
C LEU A 8 3.94 -27.92 -36.68
N PHE A 9 3.24 -26.97 -36.06
CA PHE A 9 1.89 -27.20 -35.52
C PHE A 9 1.76 -28.51 -34.72
N ILE A 10 2.21 -28.48 -33.45
CA ILE A 10 1.58 -29.29 -32.41
C ILE A 10 0.95 -28.30 -31.43
N LEU A 11 -0.36 -28.16 -31.59
CA LEU A 11 -1.26 -27.41 -30.73
C LEU A 11 -1.28 -28.11 -29.36
N VAL A 12 -0.52 -27.60 -28.39
CA VAL A 12 -0.62 -28.06 -26.99
C VAL A 12 -1.86 -27.38 -26.37
N LEU A 13 -3.03 -28.00 -26.55
CA LEU A 13 -4.22 -27.72 -25.75
C LEU A 13 -4.23 -28.64 -24.53
N ILE A 14 -3.35 -28.36 -23.57
CA ILE A 14 -3.42 -28.99 -22.26
C ILE A 14 -3.34 -27.90 -21.22
N GLY A 15 -4.35 -27.87 -20.35
CA GLY A 15 -4.19 -27.38 -18.99
C GLY A 15 -4.92 -26.09 -18.69
N GLY A 16 -6.10 -26.25 -18.08
CA GLY A 16 -6.49 -25.47 -16.92
C GLY A 16 -6.78 -23.98 -17.14
N CYS A 17 -8.06 -23.63 -16.99
CA CYS A 17 -8.40 -22.39 -16.29
C CYS A 17 -7.84 -22.48 -14.87
N THR A 18 -6.56 -22.16 -14.68
CA THR A 18 -6.07 -21.72 -13.38
C THR A 18 -6.06 -20.21 -13.46
N SER A 19 -7.03 -19.58 -12.79
CA SER A 19 -6.88 -18.20 -12.32
C SER A 19 -5.66 -18.22 -11.40
N THR A 20 -4.50 -18.13 -12.02
CA THR A 20 -3.24 -17.86 -11.35
C THR A 20 -3.50 -16.53 -10.69
N SER A 21 -3.65 -16.53 -9.37
CA SER A 21 -3.31 -15.37 -8.56
C SER A 21 -1.84 -15.11 -8.91
N GLN A 22 -1.64 -14.30 -9.94
CA GLN A 22 -0.35 -13.82 -10.34
C GLN A 22 0.11 -13.02 -9.13
N SER A 23 1.01 -13.61 -8.33
CA SER A 23 1.89 -12.83 -7.48
C SER A 23 2.56 -11.84 -8.42
N ASP A 24 2.10 -10.59 -8.37
CA ASP A 24 2.65 -9.51 -9.17
C ASP A 24 4.16 -9.47 -8.84
N PRO A 25 5.06 -9.72 -9.80
CA PRO A 25 6.50 -9.78 -9.54
C PRO A 25 7.07 -8.48 -8.96
N GLN A 26 6.27 -7.41 -8.90
CA GLN A 26 6.66 -6.09 -8.38
C GLN A 26 6.17 -5.73 -6.98
N ILE A 27 5.59 -6.65 -6.20
CA ILE A 27 5.29 -6.42 -4.75
C ILE A 27 6.59 -6.42 -3.93
N LYS A 28 7.56 -5.58 -4.29
CA LYS A 28 8.73 -5.25 -3.45
C LYS A 28 8.53 -3.94 -2.72
N ASN A 29 7.84 -2.99 -3.35
CA ASN A 29 7.65 -1.65 -2.83
C ASN A 29 6.17 -1.30 -2.81
N GLY A 30 5.72 -0.56 -1.81
CA GLY A 30 4.36 -0.06 -1.74
C GLY A 30 4.29 1.30 -1.04
N TYR A 31 3.16 1.96 -1.15
CA TYR A 31 2.89 3.17 -0.38
C TYR A 31 1.43 3.21 0.02
N VAL A 32 1.17 3.84 1.16
CA VAL A 32 -0.19 4.15 1.63
C VAL A 32 -0.20 5.59 2.10
N GLN A 33 -1.02 6.41 1.47
CA GLN A 33 -1.31 7.76 1.93
C GLN A 33 -2.57 7.76 2.79
N MET A 34 -2.44 8.34 3.97
CA MET A 34 -3.51 8.44 4.95
C MET A 34 -3.74 9.90 5.32
N GLN A 35 -5.00 10.19 5.61
CA GLN A 35 -5.43 11.43 6.22
C GLN A 35 -6.00 11.15 7.61
N PHE A 36 -5.67 11.97 8.59
CA PHE A 36 -6.05 11.77 9.98
C PHE A 36 -6.12 13.10 10.74
N ASP A 37 -6.65 13.05 11.94
CA ASP A 37 -6.65 14.17 12.88
C ASP A 37 -5.75 13.82 14.07
N ILE A 38 -5.12 14.82 14.68
CA ILE A 38 -4.35 14.68 15.91
C ILE A 38 -5.16 15.32 17.04
N ASN A 39 -5.49 14.55 18.07
CA ASN A 39 -6.23 15.07 19.21
C ASN A 39 -5.34 15.88 20.17
N GLU A 40 -5.94 16.46 21.21
CA GLU A 40 -5.25 17.28 22.21
C GLU A 40 -4.17 16.53 23.00
N GLN A 41 -4.22 15.20 23.00
CA GLN A 41 -3.24 14.32 23.63
C GLN A 41 -2.16 13.85 22.65
N GLY A 42 -2.19 14.31 21.39
CA GLY A 42 -1.20 13.95 20.38
C GLY A 42 -1.43 12.58 19.75
N ARG A 43 -2.60 11.97 19.91
CA ARG A 43 -2.94 10.68 19.30
C ARG A 43 -3.64 10.88 17.95
N PRO A 44 -3.30 10.08 16.93
CA PRO A 44 -4.03 10.02 15.68
C PRO A 44 -5.45 9.46 15.84
N GLU A 45 -6.42 10.12 15.23
CA GLU A 45 -7.84 9.75 15.16
C GLU A 45 -8.38 9.97 13.75
N ASN A 46 -9.59 9.45 13.45
CA ASN A 46 -10.26 9.62 12.14
C ASN A 46 -9.37 9.27 10.94
N ILE A 47 -8.53 8.25 11.10
CA ILE A 47 -7.60 7.77 10.07
C ILE A 47 -8.42 7.21 8.90
N ARG A 48 -8.14 7.73 7.71
CA ARG A 48 -8.72 7.28 6.44
C ARG A 48 -7.63 7.18 5.39
N ILE A 49 -7.75 6.19 4.52
CA ILE A 49 -6.85 6.03 3.38
C ILE A 49 -7.37 6.91 2.26
N ILE A 50 -6.47 7.72 1.70
CA ILE A 50 -6.78 8.58 0.55
C ILE A 50 -6.22 8.00 -0.74
N GLU A 51 -5.13 7.24 -0.65
CA GLU A 51 -4.49 6.59 -1.79
C GLU A 51 -3.66 5.40 -1.28
N SER A 52 -3.66 4.29 -2.01
CA SER A 52 -2.80 3.15 -1.68
C SER A 52 -2.38 2.40 -2.95
N SER A 53 -1.19 1.82 -2.89
CA SER A 53 -0.70 0.97 -3.97
C SER A 53 -1.16 -0.49 -3.82
N HIS A 54 -0.98 -1.29 -4.88
CA HIS A 54 -1.24 -2.73 -4.89
C HIS A 54 -2.65 -3.12 -4.41
N ASN A 55 -3.67 -2.33 -4.79
CA ASN A 55 -5.07 -2.56 -4.41
C ASN A 55 -5.29 -2.68 -2.90
N GLY A 56 -4.53 -1.94 -2.10
CA GLY A 56 -4.70 -1.86 -0.65
C GLY A 56 -4.04 -2.99 0.14
N LEU A 57 -3.06 -3.69 -0.44
CA LEU A 57 -2.32 -4.75 0.24
C LEU A 57 -1.71 -4.30 1.58
N PHE A 58 -1.29 -3.03 1.68
CA PHE A 58 -0.61 -2.46 2.84
C PHE A 58 -1.51 -1.65 3.76
N ASP A 59 -2.80 -1.52 3.43
CA ASP A 59 -3.73 -0.57 4.06
C ASP A 59 -3.91 -0.84 5.56
N GLN A 60 -4.13 -2.10 5.92
CA GLN A 60 -4.37 -2.50 7.30
C GLN A 60 -3.15 -2.26 8.18
N GLU A 61 -1.96 -2.62 7.67
CA GLU A 61 -0.70 -2.44 8.39
C GLU A 61 -0.31 -0.96 8.51
N ALA A 62 -0.60 -0.17 7.47
CA ALA A 62 -0.42 1.28 7.52
C ALA A 62 -1.30 1.92 8.59
N ILE A 63 -2.60 1.58 8.65
CA ILE A 63 -3.53 2.07 9.67
C ILE A 63 -3.07 1.65 11.07
N ARG A 64 -2.69 0.38 11.24
CA ARG A 64 -2.21 -0.14 12.53
C ARG A 64 -0.98 0.62 12.99
N SER A 65 -0.01 0.82 12.10
CA SER A 65 1.22 1.55 12.41
C SER A 65 0.92 2.99 12.81
N LEU A 66 0.06 3.69 12.05
CA LEU A 66 -0.30 5.07 12.33
C LEU A 66 -1.06 5.23 13.67
N LYS A 67 -1.86 4.24 14.09
CA LYS A 67 -2.57 4.28 15.39
C LYS A 67 -1.63 4.28 16.59
N GLU A 68 -0.46 3.65 16.47
CA GLU A 68 0.52 3.56 17.57
C GLU A 68 1.42 4.80 17.67
N TRP A 69 1.40 5.67 16.66
CA TRP A 69 2.23 6.87 16.65
C TRP A 69 1.73 7.89 17.67
N LYS A 70 2.69 8.58 18.29
CA LYS A 70 2.44 9.68 19.23
C LYS A 70 3.06 10.94 18.68
N TYR A 71 2.23 11.95 18.49
CA TYR A 71 2.63 13.29 18.07
C TYR A 71 2.71 14.21 19.28
N ASN A 72 3.51 15.28 19.17
CA ASN A 72 3.45 16.35 20.14
C ASN A 72 2.17 17.16 19.90
N PRO A 73 1.31 17.35 20.92
CA PRO A 73 0.14 18.21 20.79
C PRO A 73 0.54 19.61 20.36
N LYS A 74 -0.26 20.19 19.45
CA LYS A 74 -0.12 21.59 19.11
C LYS A 74 -0.71 22.43 20.25
N ILE A 75 0.07 23.38 20.76
CA ILE A 75 -0.39 24.32 21.78
C ILE A 75 -0.66 25.68 21.11
N GLU A 76 -1.86 26.21 21.27
CA GLU A 76 -2.22 27.58 20.87
C GLU A 76 -2.82 28.30 22.09
N ASN A 77 -2.35 29.52 22.38
CA ASN A 77 -2.80 30.31 23.54
C ASN A 77 -2.70 29.57 24.89
N GLY A 78 -1.72 28.67 25.04
CA GLY A 78 -1.50 27.90 26.27
C GLY A 78 -2.42 26.69 26.45
N ALA A 79 -3.30 26.40 25.49
CA ALA A 79 -4.17 25.23 25.49
C ALA A 79 -3.79 24.27 24.34
N PRO A 80 -3.90 22.94 24.54
CA PRO A 80 -3.77 21.99 23.44
C PRO A 80 -4.93 22.14 22.46
N VAL A 81 -4.63 22.11 21.17
CA VAL A 81 -5.61 22.25 20.09
C VAL A 81 -5.54 21.06 19.15
N ARG A 82 -6.71 20.53 18.79
CA ARG A 82 -6.86 19.48 17.78
C ARG A 82 -6.36 19.95 16.42
N GLN A 83 -5.55 19.13 15.76
CA GLN A 83 -5.17 19.35 14.36
C GLN A 83 -5.98 18.43 13.47
N THR A 84 -6.59 18.96 12.41
CA THR A 84 -7.43 18.16 11.50
C THR A 84 -6.81 18.05 10.13
N ASN A 85 -7.20 17.00 9.39
CA ASN A 85 -6.84 16.82 7.98
C ASN A 85 -5.33 16.69 7.71
N GLN A 86 -4.57 16.22 8.70
CA GLN A 86 -3.16 15.89 8.55
C GLN A 86 -3.00 14.76 7.55
N LYS A 87 -1.93 14.80 6.75
CA LYS A 87 -1.64 13.78 5.73
C LYS A 87 -0.27 13.18 5.98
N VAL A 88 -0.14 11.88 5.76
CA VAL A 88 1.13 11.18 5.78
C VAL A 88 1.15 10.08 4.73
N GLN A 89 2.31 9.84 4.14
CA GLN A 89 2.57 8.68 3.30
C GLN A 89 3.51 7.73 4.05
N LEU A 90 3.14 6.46 4.12
CA LEU A 90 4.02 5.40 4.57
C LEU A 90 4.49 4.62 3.36
N ASP A 91 5.80 4.57 3.16
CA ASP A 91 6.43 3.75 2.14
C ASP A 91 6.83 2.40 2.74
N PHE A 92 6.50 1.33 2.03
CA PHE A 92 6.80 -0.04 2.39
C PHE A 92 7.88 -0.56 1.45
N ASP A 93 8.94 -1.12 2.03
CA ASP A 93 10.01 -1.81 1.33
C ASP A 93 10.15 -3.20 1.97
N ILE A 94 9.80 -4.23 1.21
CA ILE A 94 9.92 -5.62 1.65
C ILE A 94 11.37 -6.05 1.42
N LYS A 95 12.17 -5.96 2.48
CA LYS A 95 13.54 -6.47 2.48
C LYS A 95 13.53 -7.99 2.49
N ASN A 96 14.31 -8.58 1.59
CA ASN A 96 14.59 -10.01 1.50
C ASN A 96 15.72 -10.41 2.45
#